data_AF-A0A7J3YP58-F1
#
_entry.id   AF-A0A7J3YP58-F1
#
_cell.length_a   1.000
_cell.length_b   1.000
_cell.length_c   1.000
_cell.angle_alpha   90.00
_cell.angle_beta   90.00
_cell.angle_gamma   90.00
#
_symmetry.space_group_name_H-M   'P 1'
#
loop_
_entity.id
_entity.type
_entity.pdbx_description
1 polymer ?
#
loop_
_entity_poly.entity_id
_entity_poly.type
_entity_poly.pdbx_seq_one_letter_code
_entity_poly.pdbx_strand_id
1 'polypeptide(L)' 'TSRGGVVDTKALIKALQEGWIAGAGLDVYEEEPLPPNHPLTKLDNVVLTPHIGASTEEAQERAGVDAVRKVLELIKELK' A
#
# COMPACT_ATOMS: atom_id res chain seq x y z
N THR A 1 2.65 3.84 -3.35
CA THR A 1 3.33 2.76 -2.58
C THR A 1 3.84 3.23 -1.20
N SER A 2 3.37 4.34 -0.63
CA SER A 2 3.77 4.80 0.71
C SER A 2 2.67 4.46 1.75
N ARG A 3 1.75 5.38 2.02
CA ARG A 3 0.52 5.18 2.79
C ARG A 3 -0.63 5.85 2.05
N GLY A 4 -1.84 5.30 2.14
CA GLY A 4 -3.00 5.85 1.45
C GLY A 4 -3.30 7.30 1.83
N GLY A 5 -3.21 7.63 3.13
CA GLY A 5 -3.47 8.98 3.64
C GLY A 5 -2.47 10.07 3.26
N VAL A 6 -1.46 9.78 2.43
CA VAL A 6 -0.53 10.79 1.88
C VAL A 6 -1.17 11.58 0.74
N VAL A 7 -2.13 10.98 0.03
CA VAL A 7 -2.82 11.57 -1.11
C VAL A 7 -4.29 11.74 -0.74
N ASP A 8 -4.87 12.91 -1.00
CA ASP A 8 -6.33 13.10 -0.93
C ASP A 8 -6.99 12.28 -2.03
N THR A 9 -7.67 11.20 -1.65
CA THR A 9 -8.31 10.28 -2.59
C THR A 9 -9.39 10.96 -3.44
N LYS A 10 -10.13 11.93 -2.89
CA LYS A 10 -11.19 12.64 -3.63
C LYS A 10 -10.57 13.56 -4.67
N ALA A 11 -9.51 14.28 -4.32
CA ALA A 11 -8.79 15.12 -5.27
C ALA A 11 -8.15 14.30 -6.40
N LEU A 12 -7.59 13.14 -6.08
CA LEU A 12 -7.04 12.20 -7.06
C LEU A 12 -8.11 11.71 -8.04
N ILE A 13 -9.26 11.25 -7.55
CA ILE A 13 -10.38 10.80 -8.40
C ILE A 13 -10.81 11.91 -9.35
N LYS A 14 -10.95 13.14 -8.84
CA LYS A 14 -11.30 14.30 -9.67
C LYS A 14 -10.27 14.55 -10.77
N ALA A 15 -8.98 14.58 -10.42
CA ALA A 15 -7.90 14.81 -11.37
C ALA A 15 -7.84 13.75 -12.48
N LEU A 16 -8.15 12.49 -12.16
CA LEU A 16 -8.22 11.39 -13.12
C LEU A 16 -9.44 11.50 -14.05
N GLN A 17 -10.61 11.86 -13.51
CA GLN A 17 -11.85 12.03 -14.27
C GLN A 17 -11.81 13.25 -15.19
N GLU A 18 -11.23 14.37 -14.74
CA GLU A 18 -11.09 15.60 -15.53
C GLU A 18 -9.86 15.57 -16.46
N GLY A 19 -9.07 14.49 -16.45
CA GLY A 19 -7.91 14.33 -17.31
C GLY A 19 -6.75 15.30 -17.01
N TRP A 20 -6.68 15.83 -15.78
CA TRP A 20 -5.55 16.65 -15.33
C TRP A 20 -4.26 15.82 -15.26
N ILE A 21 -4.40 14.52 -14.99
CA ILE A 21 -3.34 13.52 -15.07
C ILE A 21 -3.82 12.37 -15.96
N ALA A 22 -2.87 11.71 -16.64
CA ALA A 22 -3.20 10.63 -17.56
C ALA A 22 -3.70 9.37 -16.86
N GLY A 23 -3.21 9.06 -15.65
CA GLY A 23 -3.57 7.86 -14.90
C GLY A 23 -2.82 7.75 -13.57
N ALA A 24 -3.10 6.69 -12.80
CA ALA A 24 -2.43 6.43 -11.52
C ALA A 24 -2.23 4.92 -11.26
N GLY A 25 -1.09 4.57 -10.68
CA GLY A 25 -0.83 3.25 -10.11
C GLY A 25 -0.86 3.32 -8.58
N LEU A 26 -1.81 2.61 -7.96
CA LEU A 26 -2.02 2.61 -6.51
C LEU A 26 -1.82 1.22 -5.93
N ASP A 27 -1.08 1.17 -4.82
CA ASP A 27 -0.86 -0.05 -4.02
C ASP A 27 -1.36 0.13 -2.58
N VAL A 28 -1.67 1.35 -2.16
CA VAL A 28 -2.06 1.69 -0.80
C VAL A 28 -3.29 2.59 -0.83
N TYR A 29 -4.16 2.49 0.18
CA TYR A 29 -5.46 3.15 0.24
C TYR A 29 -5.71 3.76 1.62
N GLU A 30 -6.57 4.77 1.71
CA GLU A 30 -6.95 5.35 3.02
C GLU A 30 -7.68 4.32 3.90
N GLU A 31 -8.54 3.51 3.29
CA GLU A 31 -9.20 2.35 3.89
C GLU A 31 -8.69 1.08 3.21
N GLU A 32 -8.17 0.15 4.02
CA GLU A 32 -7.65 -1.13 3.55
C GLU A 32 -8.34 -2.29 4.29
N PRO A 33 -8.90 -3.30 3.57
CA PRO A 33 -8.88 -3.47 2.11
C PRO A 33 -9.74 -2.45 1.36
N LEU A 34 -9.38 -2.15 0.10
CA LEU A 34 -10.17 -1.25 -0.74
C LEU A 34 -11.59 -1.82 -0.95
N PRO A 35 -12.67 -1.06 -0.67
CA PRO A 35 -14.03 -1.55 -0.89
C PRO A 35 -14.27 -1.91 -2.37
N PRO A 36 -14.93 -3.06 -2.68
CA PRO A 36 -15.12 -3.50 -4.07
C PRO A 36 -15.81 -2.47 -5.00
N ASN A 37 -16.69 -1.63 -4.44
CA ASN A 37 -17.45 -0.62 -5.18
C ASN A 37 -16.84 0.80 -5.10
N HIS A 38 -15.60 0.93 -4.61
CA HIS A 38 -14.93 2.22 -4.47
C HIS A 38 -14.75 2.92 -5.85
N PRO A 39 -14.89 4.25 -5.98
CA PRO A 39 -14.80 4.92 -7.28
C PRO A 39 -13.54 4.63 -8.10
N LEU A 40 -12.40 4.43 -7.42
CA LEU A 40 -11.13 4.05 -8.07
C LEU A 40 -11.22 2.73 -8.84
N THR A 41 -12.07 1.77 -8.46
CA THR A 41 -12.20 0.47 -9.14
C THR A 41 -12.93 0.57 -10.48
N LYS A 42 -13.48 1.74 -10.81
CA LYS A 42 -14.29 2.00 -12.01
C LYS A 42 -13.58 2.87 -13.04
N LEU A 43 -12.36 3.33 -12.76
CA LEU A 43 -11.60 4.21 -13.64
C LEU A 43 -10.69 3.39 -14.54
N ASP A 44 -10.86 3.52 -15.86
CA ASP A 44 -10.07 2.79 -16.87
C ASP A 44 -8.58 3.20 -16.89
N ASN A 45 -8.26 4.37 -16.35
CA ASN A 45 -6.90 4.92 -16.29
C ASN A 45 -6.21 4.71 -14.93
N VAL A 46 -6.67 3.71 -14.16
CA VAL A 46 -6.08 3.38 -12.86
C VAL A 46 -5.69 1.91 -12.79
N VAL A 47 -4.49 1.64 -12.28
CA VAL A 47 -4.03 0.30 -11.93
C VAL A 47 -3.99 0.17 -10.41
N LEU A 48 -4.67 -0.86 -9.89
CA LEU A 48 -4.83 -1.09 -8.47
C LEU A 48 -4.14 -2.41 -8.07
N THR A 49 -3.40 -2.38 -6.97
CA THR A 49 -2.77 -3.56 -6.36
C THR A 49 -3.08 -3.63 -4.87
N PRO A 50 -3.23 -4.82 -4.28
CA PRO A 50 -3.72 -4.97 -2.90
C PRO A 50 -2.61 -4.89 -1.84
N HIS A 51 -1.88 -3.77 -1.76
CA HIS A 51 -0.79 -3.55 -0.80
C HIS A 51 0.28 -4.64 -0.81
N ILE A 52 0.77 -4.93 -2.01
CA ILE A 52 1.76 -5.99 -2.28
C ILE A 52 3.08 -5.44 -2.84
N GLY A 53 3.28 -4.11 -2.85
CA GLY A 53 4.50 -3.48 -3.37
C GLY A 53 5.78 -3.91 -2.64
N ALA A 54 5.67 -4.46 -1.42
CA ALA A 54 6.79 -4.99 -0.64
C ALA A 54 6.74 -6.52 -0.45
N SER A 55 5.90 -7.23 -1.20
CA SER A 55 5.61 -8.65 -0.97
C SER A 55 6.44 -9.61 -1.85
N THR A 56 7.68 -9.25 -2.20
CA THR A 56 8.59 -10.21 -2.87
C THR A 56 9.03 -11.31 -1.91
N GLU A 57 9.43 -12.47 -2.43
CA GLU A 57 9.90 -13.59 -1.61
C GLU A 57 11.07 -13.18 -0.71
N GLU A 58 12.05 -12.44 -1.24
CA GLU A 58 13.22 -11.99 -0.49
C GLU A 58 12.86 -10.94 0.56
N ALA A 59 11.85 -10.09 0.29
CA ALA A 59 11.38 -9.12 1.26
C ALA A 59 10.66 -9.78 2.43
N GLN A 60 9.85 -10.82 2.16
CA GLN A 60 9.19 -11.61 3.20
C GLN A 60 10.21 -12.38 4.05
N GLU A 61 11.23 -12.98 3.43
CA GLU A 61 12.32 -13.66 4.15
C GLU A 61 13.06 -12.69 5.09
N ARG A 62 13.48 -11.53 4.58
CA ARG A 62 14.16 -10.51 5.40
C ARG A 62 13.30 -10.03 6.56
N ALA A 63 12.02 -9.72 6.31
CA ALA A 63 11.10 -9.30 7.35
C ALA A 63 10.94 -10.36 8.45
N GLY A 64 10.85 -11.64 8.06
CA GLY A 64 10.79 -12.76 8.99
C GLY A 64 12.05 -12.88 9.87
N VAL A 65 13.23 -12.82 9.25
CA VAL A 65 14.52 -12.87 9.97
C VAL A 65 14.66 -11.68 10.93
N ASP A 66 14.31 -10.47 10.49
CA ASP A 66 14.40 -9.26 11.32
C ASP A 66 13.43 -9.30 12.51
N ALA A 67 12.23 -9.84 12.32
CA ALA A 67 11.28 -10.04 13.41
C ALA A 67 11.83 -10.98 14.49
N VAL A 68 12.40 -12.13 14.09
CA VAL A 68 13.02 -13.08 15.03
C VAL A 68 14.22 -12.45 15.74
N ARG A 69 15.07 -11.69 15.03
CA ARG A 69 16.22 -11.01 15.62
C ARG A 69 15.81 -10.09 16.76
N LYS A 70 14.78 -9.26 16.56
CA LYS A 70 14.24 -8.35 17.59
C LYS A 70 13.72 -9.09 18.82
N VAL A 71 13.05 -10.24 18.63
CA VAL A 71 12.59 -11.08 19.74
C VAL A 71 13.78 -11.62 20.54
N LEU A 72 14.84 -12.08 19.87
CA LEU A 72 16.04 -12.58 20.54
C LEU A 72 16.80 -11.48 21.30
N GLU A 73 16.85 -10.27 20.75
CA GLU A 73 17.43 -9.10 21.42
C GLU A 73 16.70 -8.81 22.74
N LEU A 74 15.36 -8.73 22.70
CA LEU A 74 14.55 -8.52 23.91
C LEU A 74 14.77 -9.62 24.96
N ILE A 75 14.80 -10.90 24.55
CA ILE A 75 15.02 -12.01 25.47
C ILE A 75 16.41 -11.93 26.15
N LYS A 76 17.42 -11.43 25.43
CA LYS A 76 18.76 -11.24 26.01
C LYS A 76 18.79 -10.10 27.02
N GLU A 77 18.06 -9.02 26.76
CA GLU A 77 17.96 -7.88 27.69
C GLU A 77 17.21 -8.22 29.00
N LEU A 78 16.34 -9.23 28.96
CA LEU A 78 15.59 -9.71 30.12
C LEU A 78 16.38 -10.69 31.02
N LYS A 79 17.58 -11.11 30.61
CA LYS A 79 18.47 -11.99 31.38
C LYS A 79 19.57 -11.20 32.08
#